data_AF-C0QG50-F1
#
_entry.id   AF-C0QG50-F1
#
_cell.length_a   1.000
_cell.length_b   1.000
_cell.length_c   1.000
_cell.angle_alpha   90.00
_cell.angle_beta   90.00
_cell.angle_gamma   90.00
#
_symmetry.space_group_name_H-M   'P 1'
#
loop_
_entity.id
_entity.type
_entity.pdbx_description
1 polymer ?
#
loop_
_entity_poly.entity_id
_entity_poly.type
_entity_poly.pdbx_seq_one_letter_code
_entity_poly.pdbx_strand_id
1 'polypeptide(L)' 'MDRSNEDVNPSMYQSVDGGADSSGLVDYYCPHCKGKLFRGKVTELKMVCPHCNILVRSSGAQDLELAGEPEEQ' A
#
# COMPACT_ATOMS: atom_id res chain seq x y z
N MET A 1 11.51 35.46 39.51
CA MET A 1 10.57 34.55 38.84
C MET A 1 9.62 35.47 38.08
N ASP A 2 9.55 35.52 36.75
CA ASP A 2 9.43 34.45 35.74
C ASP A 2 10.13 34.89 34.42
N ARG A 3 11.20 34.19 33.99
CA ARG A 3 11.24 33.24 32.84
C ARG A 3 10.77 33.87 31.51
N SER A 4 11.71 34.31 30.66
CA SER A 4 12.16 33.61 29.43
C SER A 4 11.05 33.48 28.39
N ASN A 5 11.07 34.31 27.34
CA ASN A 5 11.55 33.92 25.99
C ASN A 5 10.77 32.72 25.44
N GLU A 6 10.04 32.88 24.35
CA GLU A 6 10.06 31.94 23.21
C GLU A 6 9.12 32.41 22.09
N ASP A 7 9.79 32.88 21.04
CA ASP A 7 9.39 32.99 19.65
C ASP A 7 8.57 31.75 19.22
N VAL A 8 7.24 31.83 19.27
CA VAL A 8 6.38 30.80 18.64
C VAL A 8 6.28 31.14 17.16
N ASN A 9 7.22 30.59 16.41
CA ASN A 9 7.21 30.50 14.96
C ASN A 9 6.49 29.18 14.58
N PRO A 10 5.24 29.20 14.08
CA PRO A 10 4.57 27.98 13.65
C PRO A 10 4.99 27.57 12.21
N SER A 11 6.27 27.68 11.86
CA SER A 11 6.83 27.13 10.60
C SER A 11 7.22 25.66 10.76
N MET A 12 6.24 24.81 11.10
CA MET A 12 6.46 23.37 11.32
C MET A 12 5.27 22.52 10.85
N TYR A 13 4.74 22.83 9.66
CA TYR A 13 4.04 21.82 8.84
C TYR A 13 4.91 21.51 7.62
N GLN A 14 6.07 20.90 7.88
CA GLN A 14 6.78 20.13 6.87
C GLN A 14 6.06 18.79 6.76
N SER A 15 5.14 18.69 5.81
CA SER A 15 4.67 17.40 5.31
C SER A 15 5.84 16.77 4.56
N VAL A 16 6.58 15.91 5.24
CA VAL A 16 7.60 15.08 4.62
C VAL A 16 6.89 14.06 3.72
N ASP A 17 7.05 14.19 2.41
CA ASP A 17 6.69 13.18 1.41
C ASP A 17 7.60 11.96 1.59
N GLY A 18 7.31 11.16 2.61
CA GLY A 18 8.08 9.99 3.03
C GLY A 18 7.16 8.82 3.36
N GLY A 19 6.18 8.54 2.49
CA GLY A 19 5.22 7.46 2.66
C GLY A 19 5.78 6.09 2.29
N ALA A 20 6.85 5.64 2.95
CA ALA A 20 7.16 4.21 3.02
C ALA A 20 6.13 3.55 3.93
N ASP A 21 4.99 3.19 3.33
CA ASP A 21 3.85 2.58 4.01
C ASP A 21 4.30 1.31 4.75
N SER A 22 4.38 1.43 6.07
CA SER A 22 4.86 0.40 6.97
C SER A 22 3.79 -0.66 7.27
N SER A 23 2.78 -0.84 6.41
CA SER A 23 1.59 -1.65 6.71
C SER A 23 1.57 -3.02 6.01
N GLY A 24 2.60 -3.36 5.21
CA GLY A 24 2.66 -4.66 4.52
C GLY A 24 1.48 -4.91 3.55
N LEU A 25 0.83 -3.84 3.09
CA LEU A 25 -0.30 -3.90 2.16
C LEU A 25 0.22 -3.97 0.73
N VAL A 26 -0.34 -4.88 -0.06
CA VAL A 26 -0.01 -5.09 -1.46
C VAL A 26 -1.02 -4.35 -2.34
N ASP A 27 -0.54 -3.74 -3.41
CA ASP A 27 -1.39 -3.16 -4.45
C ASP A 27 -1.80 -4.24 -5.46
N TYR A 28 -3.11 -4.42 -5.63
CA TYR A 28 -3.66 -5.38 -6.58
C TYR A 28 -4.10 -4.66 -7.85
N TYR A 29 -3.75 -5.25 -9.00
CA TYR A 29 -4.03 -4.70 -10.32
C TYR A 29 -4.88 -5.67 -11.14
N CYS A 30 -5.70 -5.13 -12.03
CA CYS A 30 -6.48 -5.94 -12.95
C CYS A 30 -5.55 -6.61 -13.98
N PRO A 31 -5.63 -7.94 -14.19
CA PRO A 31 -4.78 -8.61 -15.18
C PRO A 31 -5.10 -8.18 -16.61
N HIS A 32 -6.32 -7.71 -16.89
CA HIS A 32 -6.79 -7.35 -18.23
C HIS A 32 -6.42 -5.92 -18.64
N CYS A 33 -6.68 -4.94 -17.78
CA CYS A 33 -6.48 -3.52 -18.12
C CYS A 33 -5.34 -2.86 -17.34
N LYS A 34 -4.66 -3.59 -16.44
CA LYS A 34 -3.62 -3.08 -15.53
C LYS A 34 -4.07 -1.92 -14.63
N GLY A 35 -5.37 -1.64 -14.57
CA GLY A 35 -5.96 -0.66 -13.67
C GLY A 35 -5.83 -1.11 -12.22
N LYS A 36 -5.52 -0.17 -11.33
CA LYS A 36 -5.43 -0.43 -9.89
C LYS A 36 -6.81 -0.80 -9.35
N LEU A 37 -6.91 -1.94 -8.68
CA LEU A 37 -8.17 -2.41 -8.10
C LEU A 37 -8.32 -1.89 -6.68
N PHE A 38 -7.39 -2.26 -5.79
CA PHE A 38 -7.38 -1.85 -4.39
C PHE A 38 -6.00 -2.13 -3.80
N ARG A 39 -5.79 -1.64 -2.58
CA ARG A 39 -4.59 -1.90 -1.78
C ARG A 39 -5.00 -2.61 -0.50
N GLY A 40 -4.38 -3.74 -0.18
CA GLY A 40 -4.77 -4.55 0.97
C GLY A 40 -3.94 -5.81 1.12
N LYS A 41 -4.38 -6.73 1.97
CA LYS A 41 -3.85 -8.09 2.03
C LYS A 41 -5.03 -9.04 2.00
N VAL A 42 -5.28 -9.66 0.84
CA VAL A 42 -6.40 -10.59 0.67
C VAL A 42 -5.88 -11.96 0.24
N THR A 43 -6.54 -13.01 0.75
CA THR A 43 -6.28 -14.40 0.37
C THR A 43 -7.07 -14.84 -0.85
N GLU A 44 -8.19 -14.18 -1.11
CA GLU A 44 -9.03 -14.39 -2.28
C GLU A 44 -9.50 -13.05 -2.83
N LEU A 45 -9.45 -12.90 -4.15
CA LEU A 45 -9.97 -11.74 -4.85
C LEU A 45 -11.13 -12.16 -5.75
N LYS A 46 -12.33 -11.67 -5.46
CA LYS A 46 -13.52 -11.88 -6.31
C LYS A 46 -14.29 -10.58 -6.46
N MET A 47 -13.93 -9.81 -7.47
CA MET A 47 -14.56 -8.51 -7.74
C MET A 47 -14.63 -8.20 -9.24
N VAL A 48 -15.53 -7.31 -9.63
CA VAL A 48 -15.58 -6.77 -10.98
C VAL A 48 -14.63 -5.58 -11.06
N CYS A 49 -13.75 -5.55 -12.06
CA CYS A 49 -12.86 -4.41 -12.27
C CYS A 49 -13.67 -3.17 -12.66
N PRO A 50 -13.52 -2.01 -11.98
CA PRO A 50 -14.27 -0.80 -12.30
C PRO A 50 -13.86 -0.16 -13.64
N HIS A 51 -12.72 -0.55 -14.20
CA HIS A 51 -12.22 0.02 -15.45
C HIS A 51 -12.70 -0.74 -16.69
N CYS A 52 -12.62 -2.07 -16.67
CA CYS A 52 -12.96 -2.91 -17.83
C CYS A 52 -14.26 -3.71 -17.65
N ASN A 53 -14.89 -3.65 -16.48
CA ASN A 53 -16.10 -4.41 -16.12
C ASN A 53 -15.95 -5.93 -16.26
N ILE A 54 -14.70 -6.43 -16.27
CA ILE A 54 -14.41 -7.86 -16.30
C ILE A 54 -14.31 -8.38 -14.88
N LEU A 55 -14.88 -9.56 -14.66
CA LEU A 55 -14.81 -10.26 -13.38
C LEU A 55 -13.41 -10.80 -13.14
N VAL A 56 -12.72 -10.25 -12.15
CA VAL A 56 -11.40 -10.71 -11.70
C VAL A 56 -11.60 -11.70 -10.57
N ARG A 57 -11.10 -12.92 -10.77
CA ARG A 57 -11.09 -13.99 -9.77
C ARG A 57 -9.67 -14.49 -9.59
N SER A 58 -9.09 -14.26 -8.42
CA SER A 58 -7.84 -14.91 -8.01
C SER A 58 -8.15 -15.82 -6.84
N SER A 59 -8.14 -17.11 -7.10
CA SER A 59 -8.20 -18.16 -6.09
C SER A 59 -6.77 -18.63 -5.85
N GLY A 60 -6.13 -18.16 -4.78
CA GLY A 60 -4.77 -18.63 -4.54
C GLY A 60 -4.05 -17.97 -3.39
N ALA A 61 -4.07 -18.67 -2.25
CA ALA A 61 -3.00 -18.67 -1.27
C ALA A 61 -1.64 -19.20 -1.82
N GLN A 62 -1.49 -19.37 -3.14
CA GLN A 62 -0.31 -19.94 -3.80
C GLN A 62 0.55 -18.92 -4.56
N ASP A 63 0.14 -17.64 -4.60
CA ASP A 63 0.96 -16.53 -5.15
C ASP A 63 1.57 -15.66 -4.03
N LEU A 64 1.34 -16.02 -2.76
CA LEU A 64 1.89 -15.29 -1.60
C LEU A 64 3.26 -15.84 -1.14
N GLU A 65 3.71 -16.98 -1.67
CA GLU A 65 4.92 -17.67 -1.20
C GLU A 65 6.19 -17.35 -2.03
N LEU A 66 6.09 -16.58 -3.12
CA LEU A 66 7.25 -16.25 -3.97
C LEU A 66 7.92 -14.89 -3.66
N ALA A 67 7.60 -14.26 -2.54
CA ALA A 67 8.30 -13.06 -2.05
C ALA A 67 9.09 -13.33 -0.76
N GLY A 68 9.60 -14.55 -0.59
CA GLY A 68 10.18 -14.99 0.67
C GLY A 68 11.28 -16.04 0.59
N GLU A 69 12.07 -16.11 -0.49
CA GLU A 69 13.30 -16.93 -0.50
C GLU A 69 14.40 -16.20 -1.31
N PRO A 70 15.41 -15.59 -0.66
CA PRO A 70 16.75 -15.62 -1.21
C PRO A 70 17.34 -17.01 -0.89
N GLU A 71 17.39 -17.86 -1.92
CA GLU A 71 18.16 -19.10 -1.94
C GLU A 71 19.65 -18.84 -1.61
N GLU A 72 20.13 -19.54 -0.57
CA GLU A 72 21.40 -20.25 -0.40
C GLU A 72 22.73 -19.73 -1.02
N GLN A 73 23.74 -19.47 -0.17
CA GLN A 73 25.05 -20.17 -0.04
C GLN A 73 26.15 -19.29 0.57
#